data_AF-A0A529SN67-F1
#
_entry.id   AF-A0A529SN67-F1
#
_cell.length_a   1.000
_cell.length_b   1.000
_cell.length_c   1.000
_cell.angle_alpha   90.00
_cell.angle_beta   90.00
_cell.angle_gamma   90.00
#
_symmetry.space_group_name_H-M   'P 1'
#
loop_
_entity.id
_entity.type
_entity.pdbx_description
1 polymer ?
#
loop_
_entity_poly.entity_id
_entity_poly.type
_entity_poly.pdbx_seq_one_letter_code
_entity_poly.pdbx_strand_id
1 'polypeptide(L)'
;RMHLSVLTALLAMPLLAGPYRLQAVAALVFAIVCLATTTSALPRLSTQQAVAKPADRIVYSLLQMNLRFNNPTPKKVLSLIGRTNPDVITLDEVSGMWAKELGYIAGAYPYRILCDYPNGIFGVALLSRRPFAAGTAPRCEPRGAMATATIDFNGVPVDVAAIHLSWPWPMEQSWQIGELAEPLA
;
A
#
# COMPACT_ATOMS: atom_id res chain seq x y z
N ARG A 1 20.26 -0.54 -1.18
CA ARG A 1 20.71 -1.80 -1.84
C ARG A 1 21.44 -1.53 -3.16
N MET A 2 20.79 -0.99 -4.21
CA MET A 2 21.49 -0.67 -5.49
C MET A 2 22.68 0.29 -5.34
N HIS A 3 22.53 1.36 -4.55
CA HIS A 3 23.60 2.32 -4.28
C HIS A 3 24.82 1.69 -3.57
N LEU A 4 24.61 0.70 -2.69
CA LEU A 4 25.69 -0.03 -2.04
C LEU A 4 26.40 -0.94 -3.05
N SER A 5 25.66 -1.65 -3.91
CA SER A 5 26.26 -2.50 -4.96
C SER A 5 27.10 -1.69 -5.94
N VAL A 6 26.64 -0.50 -6.35
CA VAL A 6 27.40 0.41 -7.21
C VAL A 6 28.66 0.91 -6.49
N LEU A 7 28.54 1.31 -5.22
CA LEU A 7 29.69 1.73 -4.42
C LEU A 7 30.73 0.61 -4.27
N THR A 8 30.29 -0.62 -3.98
CA THR A 8 31.18 -1.79 -3.90
C THR A 8 31.89 -2.04 -5.23
N ALA A 9 31.20 -1.93 -6.36
CA ALA A 9 31.81 -2.09 -7.68
C ALA A 9 32.85 -1.00 -7.98
N LEU A 10 32.54 0.27 -7.67
CA LEU A 10 33.46 1.41 -7.85
C LEU A 10 34.72 1.27 -7.00
N LEU A 11 34.59 0.79 -5.76
CA LEU A 11 35.74 0.56 -4.86
C LEU A 11 36.55 -0.68 -5.25
N ALA A 12 35.92 -1.69 -5.86
CA ALA A 12 36.61 -2.91 -6.30
C ALA A 12 37.39 -2.72 -7.61
N MET A 13 36.99 -1.80 -8.49
CA MET A 13 37.65 -1.59 -9.79
C MET A 13 39.15 -1.20 -9.69
N PRO A 14 39.58 -0.25 -8.83
CA PRO A 14 40.99 0.08 -8.68
C PRO A 14 41.85 -1.08 -8.13
N LEU A 15 41.24 -1.94 -7.30
CA LEU A 15 41.93 -3.08 -6.67
C LEU A 15 42.32 -4.18 -7.67
N LEU A 16 41.72 -4.19 -8.87
CA LEU A 16 42.12 -5.07 -9.97
C LEU A 16 43.53 -4.79 -10.48
N ALA A 17 44.03 -3.55 -10.33
CA ALA A 17 45.38 -3.19 -10.76
C ALA A 17 46.46 -3.67 -9.76
N GLY A 18 46.08 -3.92 -8.50
CA GLY A 18 46.99 -4.24 -7.39
C GLY A 18 47.18 -5.74 -7.11
N PRO A 19 47.77 -6.10 -5.96
CA PRO A 19 47.96 -7.50 -5.54
C PRO A 19 46.66 -8.18 -5.09
N TYR A 20 45.58 -7.44 -4.91
CA TYR A 20 44.30 -7.92 -4.38
C TYR A 20 43.30 -8.32 -5.48
N ARG A 21 43.78 -8.81 -6.63
CA ARG A 21 42.94 -9.06 -7.83
C ARG A 21 41.84 -10.07 -7.57
N LEU A 22 42.13 -11.13 -6.81
CA LEU A 22 41.16 -12.18 -6.51
C LEU A 22 40.02 -11.64 -5.63
N GLN A 23 40.35 -10.83 -4.63
CA GLN A 23 39.39 -10.15 -3.75
C GLN A 23 38.54 -9.14 -4.54
N ALA A 24 39.15 -8.40 -5.46
CA ALA A 24 38.47 -7.46 -6.34
C ALA A 24 37.45 -8.16 -7.26
N VAL A 25 37.84 -9.29 -7.87
CA VAL A 25 36.93 -10.11 -8.68
C VAL A 25 35.77 -10.66 -7.85
N ALA A 26 36.05 -11.20 -6.66
CA ALA A 26 35.00 -11.70 -5.77
C ALA A 26 34.01 -10.59 -5.35
N ALA A 27 34.52 -9.40 -5.03
CA ALA A 27 33.69 -8.23 -4.68
C ALA A 27 32.84 -7.74 -5.86
N LEU A 28 33.38 -7.76 -7.08
CA LEU A 28 32.64 -7.40 -8.30
C LEU A 28 31.54 -8.41 -8.61
N VAL A 29 31.83 -9.72 -8.52
CA VAL A 29 30.83 -10.78 -8.69
C VAL A 29 29.72 -10.62 -7.65
N PHE A 30 30.07 -10.38 -6.39
CA PHE A 30 29.09 -10.11 -5.33
C PHE A 30 28.23 -8.88 -5.62
N ALA A 31 28.85 -7.77 -6.05
CA ALA A 31 28.13 -6.55 -6.44
C ALA A 31 27.15 -6.79 -7.61
N ILE A 32 27.56 -7.56 -8.62
CA ILE A 32 26.72 -7.95 -9.77
C ILE A 32 25.54 -8.81 -9.31
N VAL A 33 25.77 -9.83 -8.48
CA VAL A 33 24.71 -10.69 -7.93
C VAL A 33 23.73 -9.88 -7.08
N CYS A 34 24.22 -9.00 -6.21
CA CYS A 34 23.36 -8.09 -5.45
C CYS A 34 22.53 -7.17 -6.37
N LEU A 35 23.12 -6.64 -7.44
CA LEU A 35 22.40 -5.79 -8.38
C LEU A 35 21.33 -6.58 -9.16
N ALA A 36 21.66 -7.79 -9.63
CA ALA A 36 20.74 -8.68 -10.35
C ALA A 36 19.54 -9.07 -9.47
N THR A 37 19.78 -9.46 -8.22
CA THR A 37 18.72 -9.83 -7.27
C THR A 37 17.88 -8.64 -6.79
N THR A 38 18.44 -7.43 -6.76
CA THR A 38 17.67 -6.23 -6.42
C THR A 38 16.80 -5.75 -7.60
N THR A 39 17.28 -5.91 -8.83
CA THR A 39 16.56 -5.51 -10.04
C THR A 39 15.43 -6.46 -10.42
N SER A 40 15.55 -7.75 -10.13
CA SER A 40 14.45 -8.72 -10.27
C SER A 40 13.25 -8.46 -9.34
N ALA A 41 13.47 -7.70 -8.27
CA ALA A 41 12.41 -7.26 -7.35
C ALA A 41 11.81 -5.89 -7.72
N LEU A 42 12.34 -5.21 -8.74
CA LEU A 42 11.68 -4.01 -9.26
C LEU A 42 10.39 -4.44 -9.95
N PRO A 43 9.24 -3.83 -9.61
CA PRO A 43 8.02 -4.07 -10.37
C PRO A 43 8.34 -3.74 -11.83
N ARG A 44 8.13 -4.71 -12.73
CA ARG A 44 8.19 -4.43 -14.16
C ARG A 44 7.24 -3.27 -14.38
N LEU A 45 7.76 -2.11 -14.77
CA LEU A 45 7.01 -0.90 -15.17
C LEU A 45 6.22 -1.14 -16.46
N SER A 46 5.63 -2.33 -16.61
CA SER A 46 4.61 -2.59 -17.59
C SER A 46 3.36 -1.87 -17.09
N THR A 47 3.07 -0.73 -17.71
CA THR A 47 1.77 -0.07 -17.65
C THR A 47 0.74 -0.86 -18.47
N GLN A 48 0.71 -2.19 -18.31
CA GLN A 48 -0.40 -2.99 -18.80
C GLN A 48 -1.62 -2.60 -17.96
N GLN A 49 -2.36 -1.62 -18.49
CA GLN A 49 -3.74 -1.42 -18.10
C GLN A 49 -4.45 -2.73 -18.45
N ALA A 50 -4.74 -3.54 -17.43
CA ALA A 50 -5.63 -4.66 -17.56
C ALA A 50 -7.03 -4.09 -17.86
N VAL A 51 -7.34 -3.88 -19.14
CA VAL A 51 -8.69 -3.52 -19.58
C VAL A 51 -9.46 -4.82 -19.78
N ALA A 52 -9.72 -5.51 -18.67
CA ALA A 52 -10.80 -6.48 -18.64
C ALA A 52 -12.06 -5.72 -18.22
N LYS A 53 -12.74 -5.08 -19.19
CA LYS A 53 -14.16 -4.77 -19.06
C LYS A 53 -14.93 -5.83 -19.81
N PRO A 54 -15.23 -7.01 -19.22
CA PRO A 54 -16.22 -7.89 -19.81
C PRO A 54 -17.54 -7.11 -19.88
N ALA A 55 -18.04 -6.89 -21.09
CA ALA A 55 -19.28 -6.13 -21.32
C ALA A 55 -20.49 -6.80 -20.64
N ASP A 56 -20.39 -8.09 -20.32
CA ASP A 56 -21.47 -8.92 -19.79
C ASP A 56 -21.42 -9.11 -18.26
N ARG A 57 -20.61 -8.34 -17.52
CA ARG A 57 -20.48 -8.50 -16.06
C ARG A 57 -20.63 -7.17 -15.33
N ILE A 58 -21.23 -7.23 -14.14
CA ILE A 58 -21.22 -6.12 -13.20
C ILE A 58 -19.77 -5.88 -12.76
N VAL A 59 -19.30 -4.64 -12.90
CA VAL A 59 -17.95 -4.22 -12.51
C VAL A 59 -18.06 -3.25 -11.34
N TYR A 60 -17.32 -3.53 -10.28
CA TYR A 60 -17.13 -2.64 -9.14
C TYR A 60 -15.73 -2.04 -9.17
N SER A 61 -15.61 -0.86 -8.58
CA SER A 61 -14.38 -0.06 -8.59
C SER A 61 -13.86 0.19 -7.18
N LEU A 62 -12.56 -0.04 -6.99
CA LEU A 62 -11.86 0.26 -5.75
C LEU A 62 -10.75 1.29 -6.03
N LEU A 63 -10.71 2.34 -5.21
CA LEU A 63 -9.62 3.32 -5.20
C LEU A 63 -8.77 3.12 -3.94
N GLN A 64 -7.49 2.78 -4.13
CA GLN A 64 -6.50 2.79 -3.06
C GLN A 64 -5.61 4.03 -3.17
N MET A 65 -5.37 4.72 -2.05
CA MET A 65 -4.48 5.87 -2.01
C MET A 65 -3.84 6.09 -0.64
N ASN A 66 -2.51 6.20 -0.59
CA ASN A 66 -1.85 6.85 0.52
C ASN A 66 -2.02 8.37 0.37
N LEU A 67 -2.60 9.00 1.39
CA LEU A 67 -3.03 10.39 1.32
C LEU A 67 -1.90 11.41 1.52
N ARG A 68 -0.77 10.98 2.08
CA ARG A 68 0.16 11.81 2.84
C ARG A 68 -0.55 12.53 3.98
N PHE A 69 -0.20 12.22 5.22
CA PHE A 69 -0.91 12.69 6.42
C PHE A 69 -1.11 14.21 6.55
N ASN A 70 -0.21 15.00 5.94
CA ASN A 70 -0.19 16.47 5.95
C ASN A 70 -0.23 17.09 4.54
N ASN A 71 -0.91 16.43 3.59
CA ASN A 71 -1.05 16.94 2.23
C ASN A 71 -1.59 18.39 2.23
N PRO A 72 -0.87 19.36 1.61
CA PRO A 72 -1.29 20.76 1.61
C PRO A 72 -2.49 21.03 0.68
N THR A 73 -2.93 20.03 -0.09
CA THR A 73 -3.99 20.17 -1.10
C THR A 73 -5.09 19.10 -0.99
N PRO A 74 -5.75 18.95 0.17
CA PRO A 74 -6.74 17.88 0.40
C PRO A 74 -7.93 17.93 -0.58
N LYS A 75 -8.32 19.13 -1.02
CA LYS A 75 -9.37 19.33 -2.03
C LYS A 75 -9.08 18.65 -3.37
N LYS A 76 -7.80 18.48 -3.74
CA LYS A 76 -7.44 17.74 -4.97
C LYS A 76 -7.75 16.25 -4.83
N VAL A 77 -7.57 15.69 -3.64
CA VAL A 77 -7.95 14.30 -3.33
C VAL A 77 -9.46 14.14 -3.37
N LEU A 78 -10.21 15.02 -2.70
CA LEU A 78 -11.68 14.97 -2.73
C LEU A 78 -12.21 15.14 -4.17
N SER A 79 -11.60 16.02 -4.96
CA SER A 79 -11.94 16.21 -6.38
C SER A 79 -11.63 14.96 -7.22
N LEU A 80 -10.52 14.26 -6.94
CA LEU A 80 -10.20 13.00 -7.60
C LEU A 80 -11.26 11.94 -7.26
N ILE A 81 -11.58 11.75 -5.97
CA ILE A 81 -12.62 10.81 -5.51
C ILE A 81 -13.96 11.12 -6.19
N GLY A 82 -14.34 12.41 -6.27
CA GLY A 82 -15.57 12.81 -6.95
C GLY A 82 -15.58 12.51 -8.44
N ARG A 83 -14.44 12.68 -9.14
CA ARG A 83 -14.33 12.38 -10.58
C ARG A 83 -14.27 10.88 -10.88
N THR A 84 -13.56 10.11 -10.07
CA THR A 84 -13.44 8.64 -10.27
C THR A 84 -14.66 7.89 -9.75
N ASN A 85 -15.36 8.46 -8.76
CA ASN A 85 -16.59 7.96 -8.18
C ASN A 85 -16.59 6.46 -7.83
N PRO A 86 -15.55 5.95 -7.13
CA PRO A 86 -15.39 4.53 -6.85
C PRO A 86 -16.52 3.97 -5.97
N ASP A 87 -16.73 2.66 -6.02
CA ASP A 87 -17.66 1.98 -5.10
C ASP A 87 -17.06 1.86 -3.70
N VAL A 88 -15.75 1.63 -3.62
CA VAL A 88 -14.98 1.44 -2.38
C VAL A 88 -13.68 2.24 -2.42
N ILE A 89 -13.29 2.79 -1.27
CA ILE A 89 -12.05 3.55 -1.10
C ILE A 89 -11.28 2.97 0.09
N THR A 90 -9.99 2.70 -0.11
CA THR A 90 -9.05 2.32 0.95
C THR A 90 -7.95 3.37 1.04
N LEU A 91 -7.74 3.94 2.22
CA LEU A 91 -6.87 5.10 2.42
C LEU A 91 -5.80 4.80 3.47
N ASP A 92 -4.58 5.23 3.19
CA ASP A 92 -3.45 5.19 4.13
C ASP A 92 -3.04 6.60 4.56
N GLU A 93 -2.35 6.70 5.69
CA GLU A 93 -1.93 7.95 6.33
C GLU A 93 -3.11 8.88 6.68
N VAL A 94 -4.20 8.29 7.14
CA VAL A 94 -5.36 9.01 7.66
C VAL A 94 -4.98 9.63 9.00
N SER A 95 -4.89 10.95 9.01
CA SER A 95 -4.64 11.77 10.19
C SER A 95 -5.92 12.44 10.67
N GLY A 96 -5.88 13.12 11.83
CA GLY A 96 -7.00 13.92 12.30
C GLY A 96 -7.45 15.02 11.33
N MET A 97 -6.52 15.57 10.53
CA MET A 97 -6.88 16.51 9.45
C MET A 97 -7.68 15.80 8.36
N TRP A 98 -7.28 14.59 7.96
CA TRP A 98 -8.02 13.79 6.99
C TRP A 98 -9.37 13.33 7.50
N ALA A 99 -9.51 12.97 8.79
CA ALA A 99 -10.81 12.64 9.36
C ALA A 99 -11.84 13.76 9.17
N LYS A 100 -11.40 15.03 9.32
CA LYS A 100 -12.24 16.21 9.05
C LYS A 100 -12.56 16.36 7.55
N GLU A 101 -11.56 16.26 6.68
CA GLU A 101 -11.74 16.44 5.23
C GLU A 101 -12.63 15.34 4.61
N LEU A 102 -12.46 14.08 5.05
CA LEU A 102 -13.31 12.96 4.63
C LEU A 102 -14.74 13.10 5.15
N GLY A 103 -14.95 13.87 6.22
CA GLY A 103 -16.28 14.26 6.70
C GLY A 103 -17.12 15.00 5.66
N TYR A 104 -16.51 15.68 4.68
CA TYR A 104 -17.25 16.35 3.61
C TYR A 104 -17.88 15.40 2.58
N ILE A 105 -17.36 14.18 2.44
CA ILE A 105 -17.89 13.15 1.53
C ILE A 105 -18.69 12.07 2.26
N ALA A 106 -18.95 12.28 3.55
CA ALA A 106 -19.72 11.43 4.44
C ALA A 106 -21.05 10.92 3.87
N GLY A 107 -21.78 11.79 3.16
CA GLY A 107 -23.07 11.44 2.55
C GLY A 107 -22.94 10.62 1.27
N ALA A 108 -21.83 10.78 0.54
CA ALA A 108 -21.56 10.00 -0.67
C ALA A 108 -21.02 8.60 -0.35
N TYR A 109 -20.29 8.47 0.77
CA TYR A 109 -19.76 7.21 1.30
C TYR A 109 -20.26 6.98 2.73
N PRO A 110 -21.53 6.58 2.90
CA PRO A 110 -22.15 6.47 4.21
C PRO A 110 -21.60 5.30 5.05
N TYR A 111 -21.12 4.23 4.40
CA TYR A 111 -20.57 3.06 5.08
C TYR A 111 -19.07 3.22 5.23
N ARG A 112 -18.60 3.49 6.44
CA ARG A 112 -17.19 3.81 6.66
C ARG A 112 -16.67 3.37 8.02
N ILE A 113 -15.37 3.12 8.05
CA ILE A 113 -14.58 2.95 9.25
C ILE A 113 -13.27 3.70 9.10
N LEU A 114 -12.89 4.45 10.14
CA LEU A 114 -11.61 5.13 10.26
C LEU A 114 -10.90 4.52 11.47
N CYS A 115 -9.69 4.02 11.25
CA CYS A 115 -8.88 3.39 12.27
C CYS A 115 -7.72 4.31 12.60
N ASP A 116 -7.75 4.89 13.79
CA ASP A 116 -6.69 5.78 14.26
C ASP A 116 -5.44 4.98 14.61
N TYR A 117 -4.29 5.43 14.14
CA TYR A 117 -3.00 4.89 14.54
C TYR A 117 -2.48 5.64 15.79
N PRO A 118 -1.76 5.00 16.73
CA PRO A 118 -1.32 5.63 17.99
C PRO A 118 -0.58 6.97 17.89
N ASN A 119 0.09 7.24 16.76
CA ASN A 119 0.78 8.51 16.52
C ASN A 119 -0.08 9.57 15.81
N GLY A 120 -1.34 9.27 15.49
CA GLY A 120 -2.30 10.15 14.82
C GLY A 120 -2.01 10.44 13.34
N ILE A 121 -1.05 9.74 12.73
CA ILE A 121 -0.51 10.05 11.40
C ILE A 121 -0.70 8.89 10.41
N PHE A 122 -0.54 7.65 10.88
CA PHE A 122 -0.50 6.46 10.01
C PHE A 122 -1.80 5.65 10.00
N GLY A 123 -2.92 6.25 10.40
CA GLY A 123 -4.22 5.58 10.41
C GLY A 123 -4.64 5.15 9.01
N VAL A 124 -5.64 4.28 8.95
CA VAL A 124 -6.24 3.82 7.70
C VAL A 124 -7.75 4.08 7.70
N ALA A 125 -8.34 4.17 6.52
CA ALA A 125 -9.79 4.25 6.39
C ALA A 125 -10.30 3.38 5.24
N LEU A 126 -11.50 2.86 5.45
CA LEU A 126 -12.28 2.15 4.44
C LEU A 126 -13.63 2.86 4.31
N LEU A 127 -13.92 3.35 3.11
CA LEU A 127 -15.16 4.06 2.78
C LEU A 127 -15.87 3.31 1.65
N SER A 128 -17.19 3.20 1.72
CA SER A 128 -17.99 2.46 0.74
C SER A 128 -19.32 3.16 0.47
N ARG A 129 -19.73 3.10 -0.80
CA ARG A 129 -21.09 3.46 -1.24
C ARG A 129 -22.08 2.33 -1.02
N ARG A 130 -21.57 1.10 -0.87
CA ARG A 130 -22.33 -0.14 -0.68
C ARG A 130 -22.37 -0.52 0.80
N PRO A 131 -23.49 -1.09 1.28
CA PRO A 131 -23.62 -1.49 2.66
C PRO A 131 -22.60 -2.57 3.04
N PHE A 132 -22.26 -2.62 4.33
CA PHE A 132 -21.61 -3.79 4.87
C PHE A 132 -22.60 -4.96 4.91
N ALA A 133 -22.10 -6.19 4.75
CA ALA A 133 -22.91 -7.39 4.74
C ALA A 133 -23.68 -7.53 6.06
N ALA A 134 -24.94 -7.97 5.98
CA ALA A 134 -25.79 -8.13 7.15
C ALA A 134 -25.15 -9.06 8.19
N GLY A 135 -25.19 -8.67 9.46
CA GLY A 135 -24.57 -9.44 10.55
C GLY A 135 -23.05 -9.31 10.65
N THR A 136 -22.41 -8.51 9.80
CA THR A 136 -20.98 -8.19 9.91
C THR A 136 -20.78 -6.78 10.47
N ALA A 137 -19.64 -6.57 11.13
CA ALA A 137 -19.21 -5.25 11.56
C ALA A 137 -17.81 -4.97 10.97
N PRO A 138 -17.55 -3.73 10.52
CA PRO A 138 -16.20 -3.35 10.14
C PRO A 138 -15.30 -3.37 11.38
N ARG A 139 -14.03 -3.74 11.21
CA ARG A 139 -13.07 -3.93 12.31
C ARG A 139 -11.78 -3.17 12.04
N CYS A 140 -11.30 -2.49 13.09
CA CYS A 140 -9.93 -1.99 13.15
C CYS A 140 -9.04 -3.05 13.80
N GLU A 141 -7.89 -3.29 13.20
CA GLU A 141 -6.77 -3.92 13.90
C GLU A 141 -6.35 -3.04 15.09
N PRO A 142 -5.91 -3.61 16.24
CA PRO A 142 -5.65 -2.86 17.46
C PRO A 142 -4.72 -1.64 17.35
N ARG A 143 -3.73 -1.68 16.45
CA ARG A 143 -2.81 -0.57 16.20
C ARG A 143 -3.34 0.41 15.16
N GLY A 144 -4.47 0.14 14.52
CA GLY A 144 -5.04 0.97 13.47
C GLY A 144 -4.24 0.93 12.17
N ALA A 145 -3.41 -0.10 11.96
CA ALA A 145 -2.67 -0.30 10.71
C ALA A 145 -3.51 -1.01 9.63
N MET A 146 -4.64 -1.59 10.04
CA MET A 146 -5.56 -2.26 9.13
C MET A 146 -7.03 -2.00 9.49
N ALA A 147 -7.84 -1.73 8.46
CA ALA A 147 -9.30 -1.72 8.54
C ALA A 147 -9.84 -2.84 7.66
N THR A 148 -10.83 -3.58 8.15
CA THR A 148 -11.50 -4.65 7.40
C THR A 148 -13.00 -4.45 7.41
N ALA A 149 -13.66 -4.77 6.30
CA ALA A 149 -15.11 -4.81 6.22
C ALA A 149 -15.56 -5.79 5.14
N THR A 150 -16.62 -6.54 5.42
CA THR A 150 -17.32 -7.33 4.41
C THR A 150 -18.36 -6.45 3.75
N ILE A 151 -18.20 -6.16 2.46
CA ILE A 151 -19.08 -5.29 1.68
C ILE A 151 -20.04 -6.15 0.87
N ASP A 152 -21.33 -5.79 0.89
CA ASP A 152 -22.35 -6.45 0.07
C ASP A 152 -22.43 -5.81 -1.33
N PHE A 153 -21.96 -6.57 -2.32
CA PHE A 153 -22.09 -6.24 -3.73
C PHE A 153 -23.29 -6.95 -4.35
N ASN A 154 -24.49 -6.48 -4.03
CA ASN A 154 -25.76 -6.96 -4.59
C ASN A 154 -26.02 -8.46 -4.31
N GLY A 155 -25.90 -8.85 -3.05
CA GLY A 155 -26.04 -10.23 -2.55
C GLY A 155 -24.73 -11.01 -2.53
N VAL A 156 -23.62 -10.41 -2.98
CA VAL A 156 -22.29 -11.04 -2.99
C VAL A 156 -21.42 -10.39 -1.92
N PRO A 157 -21.16 -11.06 -0.77
CA PRO A 157 -20.27 -10.53 0.24
C PRO A 157 -18.81 -10.61 -0.24
N VAL A 158 -18.08 -9.51 -0.10
CA VAL A 158 -16.64 -9.42 -0.43
C VAL A 158 -15.90 -8.76 0.71
N ASP A 159 -14.85 -9.41 1.21
CA ASP A 159 -13.97 -8.84 2.21
C ASP A 159 -13.00 -7.85 1.58
N VAL A 160 -12.95 -6.65 2.16
CA VAL A 160 -12.03 -5.58 1.75
C VAL A 160 -11.21 -5.16 2.96
N ALA A 161 -9.90 -5.00 2.74
CA ALA A 161 -8.97 -4.51 3.73
C ALA A 161 -8.22 -3.27 3.23
N ALA A 162 -8.09 -2.25 4.08
CA ALA A 162 -7.10 -1.18 3.93
C ALA A 162 -5.94 -1.51 4.87
N ILE A 163 -4.70 -1.56 4.35
CA ILE A 163 -3.53 -2.03 5.11
C ILE A 163 -2.36 -1.08 4.87
N HIS A 164 -1.80 -0.56 5.97
CA HIS A 164 -0.63 0.31 5.95
C HIS A 164 0.52 -0.33 6.74
N LEU A 165 1.41 -1.02 6.01
CA LEU A 165 2.57 -1.70 6.58
C LEU A 165 3.71 -0.72 6.88
N SER A 166 4.59 -1.09 7.82
CA SER A 166 5.84 -0.37 8.06
C SER A 166 6.73 -0.36 6.82
N TRP A 167 7.65 0.59 6.74
CA TRP A 167 8.68 0.61 5.69
C TRP A 167 9.48 -0.70 5.66
N PRO A 168 9.73 -1.30 4.48
CA PRO A 168 10.41 -2.61 4.36
C PRO A 168 11.87 -2.62 4.84
N TRP A 169 12.46 -1.45 5.08
CA TRP A 169 13.74 -1.31 5.78
C TRP A 169 13.66 -0.05 6.65
N PRO A 170 14.13 -0.07 7.92
CA PRO A 170 14.76 -1.20 8.63
C PRO A 170 13.77 -2.18 9.28
N MET A 171 12.47 -2.11 8.97
CA MET A 171 11.43 -2.90 9.66
C MET A 171 11.15 -4.25 8.98
N GLU A 172 10.78 -5.25 9.76
CA GLU A 172 10.41 -6.58 9.26
C GLU A 172 8.91 -6.66 8.93
N GLN A 173 8.54 -6.45 7.66
CA GLN A 173 7.14 -6.54 7.21
C GLN A 173 6.56 -7.95 7.33
N SER A 174 7.37 -9.01 7.24
CA SER A 174 6.89 -10.40 7.31
C SER A 174 6.20 -10.71 8.63
N TRP A 175 6.73 -10.20 9.74
CA TRP A 175 6.13 -10.38 11.06
C TRP A 175 4.79 -9.65 11.17
N GLN A 176 4.73 -8.41 10.65
CA GLN A 176 3.47 -7.67 10.61
C GLN A 176 2.41 -8.36 9.76
N ILE A 177 2.79 -8.92 8.61
CA ILE A 177 1.86 -9.68 7.76
C ILE A 177 1.36 -10.93 8.51
N GLY A 178 2.22 -11.63 9.26
CA GLY A 178 1.82 -12.76 10.09
C GLY A 178 0.77 -12.38 11.14
N GLU A 179 1.00 -11.30 11.88
CA GLU A 179 0.04 -10.78 12.89
C GLU A 179 -1.28 -10.34 12.24
N LEU A 180 -1.23 -9.72 11.07
CA LEU A 180 -2.41 -9.24 10.35
C LEU A 180 -3.21 -10.35 9.66
N ALA A 181 -2.58 -11.49 9.37
CA ALA A 181 -3.24 -12.61 8.71
C ALA A 181 -4.12 -13.44 9.66
N GLU A 182 -3.78 -13.52 10.94
CA GLU A 182 -4.56 -14.31 11.92
C GLU A 182 -6.04 -13.90 11.99
N PRO A 183 -6.41 -12.60 12.06
CA PRO A 183 -7.81 -12.19 12.07
C PRO A 183 -8.57 -12.39 10.75
N LEU A 184 -7.86 -12.75 9.67
CA LEU A 184 -8.39 -12.94 8.31
C LEU A 184 -8.53 -14.42 7.91
N ALA A 185 -8.04 -15.34 8.74
CA ALA A 185 -8.12 -16.78 8.56
C ALA A 185 -9.43 -17.37 9.13
#